data_AF-A0A518ENS6-F1
#
_entry.id   AF-A0A518ENS6-F1
#
_cell.length_a   1.000
_cell.length_b   1.000
_cell.length_c   1.000
_cell.angle_alpha   90.00
_cell.angle_beta   90.00
_cell.angle_gamma   90.00
#
_symmetry.space_group_name_H-M   'P 1'
#
loop_
_entity.id
_entity.type
_entity.pdbx_description
1 polymer ?
#
loop_
_entity_poly.entity_id
_entity_poly.type
_entity_poly.pdbx_seq_one_letter_code
_entity_poly.pdbx_strand_id
1 'polypeptide(L)'
;MNIPILTAALLGSIAALGVSRFTGPSIGPSQDGAAKPLEFPQASPAATVSQRVGLVDIEVSYGRPSMHGRQIFGGLEPYGSVWRAGANNATTVTLSGAVTFGDAEVPAGKYSLFAVPGETEWQVILNEDAVQFGPYAYDEAKDVARVTVKPTTLAAPVETLSIGFADLSVGGRASLFLEWETTRVSVPIDTHIVDTLQPQIEAAMSGEGEHPYFQAAMFYYANDLDMDKAAMWIDEAVKAQPQAFWISYRKGLILEKKGDKAGAIAAAKASHALASKASGAIKAEYTRLNEALMERCK
;
A
#
# COMPACT_ATOMS: atom_id res chain seq x y z
N MET A 1 -25.39 30.31 -42.93
CA MET A 1 -26.14 30.42 -41.65
C MET A 1 -25.18 31.15 -40.70
N ASN A 2 -25.06 32.50 -40.74
CA ASN A 2 -25.97 33.55 -40.23
C ASN A 2 -26.43 33.21 -38.80
N ILE A 3 -26.19 33.95 -37.70
CA ILE A 3 -26.14 35.42 -37.42
C ILE A 3 -25.36 35.65 -36.06
N PRO A 4 -25.23 36.85 -35.44
CA PRO A 4 -24.16 37.86 -35.59
C PRO A 4 -23.38 38.24 -34.29
N ILE A 5 -22.39 39.11 -34.51
CA ILE A 5 -21.66 39.98 -33.59
C ILE A 5 -22.57 41.08 -33.02
N LEU A 6 -22.43 41.42 -31.73
CA LEU A 6 -22.94 42.67 -31.15
C LEU A 6 -21.78 43.51 -30.59
N THR A 7 -21.72 44.74 -31.06
CA THR A 7 -20.77 45.80 -30.71
C THR A 7 -21.50 46.87 -29.90
N ALA A 8 -20.70 47.65 -29.16
CA ALA A 8 -20.96 49.00 -28.63
C ALA A 8 -21.63 49.12 -27.25
N ALA A 9 -21.38 50.15 -26.43
CA ALA A 9 -20.28 51.10 -26.17
C ALA A 9 -20.83 52.14 -25.14
N LEU A 10 -19.92 52.92 -24.53
CA LEU A 10 -20.15 54.22 -23.84
C LEU A 10 -20.86 54.15 -22.47
N LEU A 11 -20.59 54.95 -21.43
CA LEU A 11 -19.80 56.14 -21.07
C LEU A 11 -19.57 56.01 -19.54
N GLY A 12 -18.46 56.38 -18.91
CA GLY A 12 -17.85 57.71 -18.88
C GLY A 12 -18.03 58.30 -17.48
N SER A 13 -16.93 58.53 -16.76
CA SER A 13 -16.81 59.63 -15.79
C SER A 13 -15.34 59.94 -15.50
N ILE A 14 -15.02 61.21 -15.71
CA ILE A 14 -13.72 61.88 -15.65
C ILE A 14 -13.68 62.70 -14.36
N ALA A 15 -12.52 62.73 -13.68
CA ALA A 15 -11.90 63.85 -12.92
C ALA A 15 -11.07 63.27 -11.75
N ALA A 16 -9.86 63.72 -11.40
CA ALA A 16 -9.14 64.94 -11.71
C ALA A 16 -7.62 64.70 -11.67
N LEU A 17 -6.88 65.53 -12.41
CA LEU A 17 -5.42 65.53 -12.51
C LEU A 17 -4.74 65.94 -11.19
N GLY A 18 -3.87 65.08 -10.68
CA GLY A 18 -2.81 65.43 -9.73
C GLY A 18 -1.45 65.32 -10.41
N VAL A 19 -0.70 66.42 -10.43
CA VAL A 19 0.64 66.53 -11.04
C VAL A 19 1.61 65.61 -10.30
N SER A 20 1.93 64.45 -10.89
CA SER A 20 2.96 63.56 -10.35
C SER A 20 4.34 64.05 -10.81
N ARG A 21 5.11 64.59 -9.87
CA ARG A 21 6.53 64.92 -10.07
C ARG A 21 7.31 63.61 -10.19
N PHE A 22 8.03 63.45 -11.30
CA PHE A 22 9.04 62.41 -11.47
C PHE A 22 10.12 62.57 -10.39
N THR A 23 10.07 61.72 -9.36
CA THR A 23 11.23 61.38 -8.53
C THR A 23 11.60 59.95 -8.89
N GLY A 24 12.80 59.76 -9.44
CA GLY A 24 13.31 58.46 -9.88
C GLY A 24 13.31 57.41 -8.77
N PRO A 25 13.55 56.13 -9.11
CA PRO A 25 13.57 55.04 -8.15
C PRO A 25 14.61 55.33 -7.07
N SER A 26 14.12 55.57 -5.85
CA SER A 26 14.92 55.46 -4.63
C SER A 26 15.35 54.01 -4.53
N ILE A 27 16.64 53.77 -4.81
CA ILE A 27 17.32 52.53 -4.45
C ILE A 27 17.46 52.56 -2.92
N GLY A 28 16.42 52.11 -2.23
CA GLY A 28 16.55 51.71 -0.83
C GLY A 28 17.47 50.48 -0.75
N PRO A 29 18.29 50.34 0.30
CA PRO A 29 19.12 49.16 0.46
C PRO A 29 18.23 47.92 0.48
N SER A 30 18.52 47.00 -0.43
CA SER A 30 17.93 45.67 -0.46
C SER A 30 18.14 45.01 0.90
N GLN A 31 17.05 44.65 1.56
CA GLN A 31 17.04 43.74 2.71
C GLN A 31 17.27 42.30 2.22
N ASP A 32 18.29 42.09 1.38
CA ASP A 32 18.70 40.77 0.90
C ASP A 32 19.91 40.32 1.73
N GLY A 33 19.63 39.86 2.95
CA GLY A 33 20.68 39.48 3.90
C GLY A 33 20.24 38.60 5.05
N ALA A 34 19.05 38.00 5.01
CA ALA A 34 18.74 36.92 5.95
C ALA A 34 19.58 35.70 5.56
N ALA A 35 20.65 35.45 6.31
CA ALA A 35 21.42 34.21 6.19
C ALA A 35 20.46 33.03 6.31
N LYS A 36 20.47 32.11 5.33
CA LYS A 36 19.71 30.87 5.43
C LYS A 36 20.10 30.19 6.76
N PRO A 37 19.13 29.85 7.64
CA PRO A 37 19.44 29.21 8.91
C PRO A 37 20.31 27.98 8.68
N LEU A 38 21.33 27.80 9.52
CA LEU A 38 22.13 26.58 9.52
C LEU A 38 21.22 25.40 9.85
N GLU A 39 21.14 24.44 8.94
CA GLU A 39 20.36 23.22 9.11
C GLU A 39 21.28 22.11 9.62
N PHE A 40 21.00 21.59 10.80
CA PHE A 40 21.73 20.47 11.39
C PHE A 40 20.96 19.17 11.14
N PRO A 41 21.66 18.04 10.92
CA PRO A 41 21.00 16.75 10.77
C PRO A 41 20.24 16.41 12.06
N GLN A 42 18.99 15.95 11.92
CA GLN A 42 18.21 15.49 13.06
C GLN A 42 18.75 14.15 13.57
N ALA A 43 18.80 13.99 14.90
CA ALA A 43 19.22 12.74 15.54
C ALA A 43 18.32 11.53 15.19
N SER A 44 17.08 11.80 14.77
CA SER A 44 16.16 10.78 14.27
C SER A 44 15.56 11.27 12.96
N PRO A 45 16.19 10.93 11.82
CA PRO A 45 15.71 11.33 10.52
C PRO A 45 14.27 10.88 10.29
N ALA A 46 13.47 11.75 9.65
CA ALA A 46 12.12 11.39 9.24
C ALA A 46 12.17 10.37 8.09
N ALA A 47 11.21 9.45 8.09
CA ALA A 47 10.97 8.52 7.01
C ALA A 47 9.47 8.36 6.76
N THR A 48 9.13 8.06 5.52
CA THR A 48 7.77 7.71 5.12
C THR A 48 7.82 6.42 4.32
N VAL A 49 6.93 5.48 4.65
CA VAL A 49 6.68 4.27 3.86
C VAL A 49 5.25 4.32 3.36
N SER A 50 5.05 4.04 2.08
CA SER A 50 3.73 3.98 1.45
C SER A 50 3.55 2.62 0.78
N GLN A 51 2.38 2.01 0.98
CA GLN A 51 2.04 0.72 0.42
C GLN A 51 0.58 0.70 0.00
N ARG A 52 0.35 0.27 -1.24
CA ARG A 52 -1.01 -0.07 -1.70
C ARG A 52 -1.35 -1.50 -1.28
N VAL A 53 -2.44 -1.67 -0.55
CA VAL A 53 -3.00 -2.97 -0.13
C VAL A 53 -4.39 -3.09 -0.74
N GLY A 54 -4.60 -4.04 -1.64
CA GLY A 54 -5.82 -4.09 -2.44
C GLY A 54 -6.01 -2.78 -3.22
N LEU A 55 -7.05 -2.01 -2.88
CA LEU A 55 -7.30 -0.68 -3.44
C LEU A 55 -7.05 0.48 -2.47
N VAL A 56 -6.54 0.21 -1.26
CA VAL A 56 -6.28 1.21 -0.22
C VAL A 56 -4.80 1.57 -0.19
N ASP A 57 -4.47 2.86 -0.20
CA ASP A 57 -3.13 3.35 0.07
C ASP A 57 -2.97 3.58 1.58
N ILE A 58 -1.91 3.00 2.13
CA ILE A 58 -1.53 3.13 3.53
C ILE A 58 -0.17 3.81 3.58
N GLU A 59 -0.09 4.95 4.25
CA GLU A 59 1.14 5.70 4.46
C GLU A 59 1.48 5.75 5.95
N VAL A 60 2.74 5.49 6.29
CA VAL A 60 3.27 5.67 7.66
C VAL A 60 4.45 6.64 7.62
N SER A 61 4.33 7.74 8.37
CA SER A 61 5.38 8.75 8.53
C SER A 61 5.88 8.77 9.97
N TYR A 62 7.19 8.63 10.18
CA TYR A 62 7.78 8.44 11.50
C TYR A 62 9.22 8.95 11.58
N GLY A 63 9.65 9.32 12.79
CA GLY A 63 11.06 9.54 13.10
C GLY A 63 11.76 8.22 13.39
N ARG A 64 12.97 8.03 12.84
CA ARG A 64 13.75 6.78 12.94
C ARG A 64 14.92 6.90 13.93
N PRO A 65 14.71 6.68 15.25
CA PRO A 65 15.80 6.64 16.22
C PRO A 65 16.68 5.40 16.06
N SER A 66 17.96 5.53 16.42
CA SER A 66 18.93 4.43 16.49
C SER A 66 19.18 3.97 17.93
N MET A 67 19.61 2.72 18.11
CA MET A 67 19.89 2.16 19.43
C MET A 67 21.05 2.88 20.12
N HIS A 68 22.12 3.16 19.38
CA HIS A 68 23.35 3.75 19.94
C HIS A 68 23.86 2.96 21.16
N GLY A 69 23.80 1.62 21.09
CA GLY A 69 24.24 0.72 22.16
C GLY A 69 23.33 0.66 23.39
N ARG A 70 22.15 1.28 23.35
CA ARG A 70 21.16 1.24 24.43
C ARG A 70 20.25 0.01 24.29
N GLN A 71 19.83 -0.54 25.42
CA GLN A 71 18.67 -1.42 25.47
C GLN A 71 17.42 -0.60 25.18
N ILE A 72 16.60 -1.05 24.21
CA ILE A 72 15.42 -0.30 23.79
C ILE A 72 14.23 -0.69 24.65
N PHE A 73 13.75 -1.92 24.53
CA PHE A 73 12.53 -2.35 25.21
C PHE A 73 12.84 -2.81 26.63
N GLY A 74 12.08 -2.26 27.59
CA GLY A 74 12.40 -2.37 29.02
C GLY A 74 13.54 -1.46 29.49
N GLY A 75 14.13 -0.67 28.57
CA GLY A 75 15.17 0.31 28.84
C GLY A 75 14.71 1.72 28.44
N LEU A 76 15.09 2.15 27.23
CA LEU A 76 14.69 3.44 26.67
C LEU A 76 13.17 3.61 26.60
N GLU A 77 12.47 2.56 26.17
CA GLU A 77 11.01 2.48 26.10
C GLU A 77 10.54 1.45 27.15
N PRO A 78 10.09 1.90 28.34
CA PRO A 78 9.72 1.00 29.43
C PRO A 78 8.50 0.14 29.10
N TYR A 79 8.49 -1.09 29.60
CA TYR A 79 7.32 -1.95 29.47
C TYR A 79 6.10 -1.37 30.21
N GLY A 80 4.91 -1.59 29.65
CA GLY A 80 3.63 -1.10 30.19
C GLY A 80 3.41 0.41 30.02
N SER A 81 4.32 1.14 29.38
CA SER A 81 4.20 2.58 29.14
C SER A 81 3.85 2.88 27.69
N VAL A 82 2.99 3.88 27.46
CA VAL A 82 2.62 4.32 26.11
C VAL A 82 3.83 4.98 25.43
N TRP A 83 4.14 4.48 24.23
CA TRP A 83 5.20 4.98 23.36
C TRP A 83 4.61 5.39 22.02
N ARG A 84 5.13 6.48 21.44
CA ARG A 84 4.68 7.07 20.16
C ARG A 84 5.16 6.34 18.90
N ALA A 85 5.70 5.12 19.07
CA ALA A 85 6.25 4.30 17.99
C ALA A 85 7.25 5.04 17.08
N GLY A 86 8.08 5.93 17.63
CA GLY A 86 8.95 6.83 16.86
C GLY A 86 9.67 7.90 17.69
N ALA A 87 10.28 8.87 17.02
CA ALA A 87 10.98 10.01 17.65
C ALA A 87 10.44 11.36 17.18
N ASN A 88 10.55 12.37 18.06
CA ASN A 88 10.02 13.72 17.89
C ASN A 88 8.47 13.75 17.89
N ASN A 89 7.86 13.74 16.71
CA ASN A 89 6.40 13.66 16.56
C ASN A 89 5.92 12.21 16.70
N ALA A 90 4.65 12.04 17.05
CA ALA A 90 4.02 10.73 16.99
C ALA A 90 4.03 10.18 15.55
N THR A 91 4.27 8.89 15.42
CA THR A 91 4.17 8.21 14.14
C THR A 91 2.75 8.38 13.59
N THR A 92 2.63 8.78 12.33
CA THR A 92 1.36 9.06 11.68
C THR A 92 1.03 7.95 10.70
N VAL A 93 -0.19 7.43 10.74
CA VAL A 93 -0.74 6.49 9.75
C VAL A 93 -1.86 7.18 8.98
N THR A 94 -1.79 7.18 7.65
CA THR A 94 -2.84 7.68 6.76
C THR A 94 -3.43 6.54 5.96
N LEU A 95 -4.75 6.43 5.97
CA LEU A 95 -5.53 5.41 5.26
C LEU A 95 -6.42 6.08 4.22
N SER A 96 -6.26 5.72 2.94
CA SER A 96 -7.11 6.25 1.86
C SER A 96 -8.50 5.61 1.78
N GLY A 97 -8.75 4.57 2.58
CA GLY A 97 -9.93 3.73 2.58
C GLY A 97 -10.08 3.03 3.94
N ALA A 98 -11.26 2.46 4.20
CA ALA A 98 -11.47 1.69 5.42
C ALA A 98 -10.68 0.37 5.39
N VAL A 99 -10.19 -0.05 6.56
CA VAL A 99 -9.46 -1.30 6.76
C VAL A 99 -9.88 -1.95 8.07
N THR A 100 -9.66 -3.24 8.22
CA THR A 100 -9.55 -3.88 9.54
C THR A 100 -8.09 -3.86 9.95
N PHE A 101 -7.79 -3.23 11.09
CA PHE A 101 -6.48 -3.17 11.72
C PHE A 101 -6.48 -4.13 12.92
N GLY A 102 -5.80 -5.27 12.77
CA GLY A 102 -5.93 -6.39 13.70
C GLY A 102 -7.35 -6.97 13.66
N ASP A 103 -8.12 -6.69 14.69
CA ASP A 103 -9.53 -7.05 14.85
C ASP A 103 -10.48 -5.84 14.87
N ALA A 104 -9.96 -4.62 14.74
CA ALA A 104 -10.74 -3.38 14.77
C ALA A 104 -11.02 -2.84 13.37
N GLU A 105 -12.26 -2.45 13.09
CA GLU A 105 -12.61 -1.71 11.88
C GLU A 105 -12.21 -0.24 12.02
N VAL A 106 -11.41 0.25 11.07
CA VAL A 106 -10.86 1.61 11.07
C VAL A 106 -11.24 2.30 9.76
N PRO A 107 -11.97 3.43 9.79
CA PRO A 107 -12.34 4.15 8.58
C PRO A 107 -11.12 4.82 7.92
N ALA A 108 -11.31 5.26 6.68
CA ALA A 108 -10.33 6.13 6.01
C ALA A 108 -10.07 7.38 6.87
N GLY A 109 -8.82 7.80 6.97
CA GLY A 109 -8.46 8.89 7.87
C GLY A 109 -6.97 8.99 8.13
N LYS A 110 -6.62 9.86 9.06
CA LYS A 110 -5.26 10.09 9.52
C LYS A 110 -5.23 9.89 11.04
N TYR A 111 -4.29 9.10 11.51
CA TYR A 111 -4.22 8.63 12.90
C TYR A 111 -2.79 8.74 13.41
N SER A 112 -2.65 8.85 14.74
CA SER A 112 -1.36 8.62 15.40
C SER A 112 -1.23 7.15 15.79
N LEU A 113 -0.03 6.59 15.62
CA LEU A 113 0.34 5.25 16.02
C LEU A 113 1.04 5.29 17.38
N PHE A 114 0.49 4.56 18.34
CA PHE A 114 1.10 4.31 19.63
C PHE A 114 1.32 2.82 19.83
N ALA A 115 2.20 2.50 20.77
CA ALA A 115 2.38 1.14 21.24
C ALA A 115 2.63 1.12 22.75
N VAL A 116 2.17 0.08 23.42
CA VAL A 116 2.52 -0.24 24.80
C VAL A 116 3.33 -1.53 24.75
N PRO A 117 4.67 -1.47 24.85
CA PRO A 117 5.49 -2.67 24.79
C PRO A 117 5.31 -3.47 26.08
N GLY A 118 5.36 -4.79 25.96
CA GLY A 118 5.43 -5.73 27.07
C GLY A 118 6.35 -6.89 26.74
N GLU A 119 6.65 -7.72 27.75
CA GLU A 119 7.57 -8.86 27.57
C GLU A 119 6.97 -9.97 26.71
N THR A 120 5.66 -10.19 26.83
CA THR A 120 4.95 -11.31 26.16
C THR A 120 3.84 -10.85 25.22
N GLU A 121 3.35 -9.63 25.41
CA GLU A 121 2.28 -9.02 24.64
C GLU A 121 2.55 -7.52 24.47
N TRP A 122 2.12 -6.97 23.35
CA TRP A 122 2.16 -5.56 23.05
C TRP A 122 0.75 -5.09 22.70
N GLN A 123 0.42 -3.85 23.06
CA GLN A 123 -0.72 -3.16 22.47
C GLN A 123 -0.21 -2.26 21.36
N VAL A 124 -0.80 -2.34 20.17
CA VAL A 124 -0.57 -1.40 19.07
C VAL A 124 -1.87 -0.63 18.82
N ILE A 125 -1.77 0.69 18.80
CA ILE A 125 -2.91 1.58 18.98
C ILE A 125 -2.95 2.59 17.83
N LEU A 126 -4.11 2.77 17.23
CA LEU A 126 -4.42 3.91 16.39
C LEU A 126 -5.31 4.88 17.15
N ASN A 127 -4.94 6.15 17.17
CA ASN A 127 -5.62 7.22 17.89
C ASN A 127 -6.02 8.35 16.91
N GLU A 128 -7.22 8.91 17.05
CA GLU A 128 -7.76 9.93 16.12
C GLU A 128 -7.02 11.29 16.16
N ASP A 129 -6.25 11.57 17.22
CA ASP A 129 -5.42 12.78 17.27
C ASP A 129 -4.19 12.64 16.38
N ALA A 130 -4.34 12.95 15.09
CA ALA A 130 -3.35 12.75 14.04
C ALA A 130 -2.03 13.54 14.16
N VAL A 131 -1.95 14.53 15.06
CA VAL A 131 -0.76 15.37 15.25
C VAL A 131 -0.54 15.57 16.74
N GLN A 132 0.40 14.81 17.30
CA GLN A 132 0.83 14.97 18.69
C GLN A 132 2.36 15.00 18.80
N PHE A 133 2.86 15.86 19.69
CA PHE A 133 4.27 15.88 20.06
C PHE A 133 4.47 14.96 21.27
N GLY A 134 5.21 13.87 21.10
CA GLY A 134 5.39 12.90 22.17
C GLY A 134 4.12 12.10 22.54
N PRO A 135 4.18 11.21 23.54
CA PRO A 135 3.01 10.55 24.12
C PRO A 135 2.31 11.38 25.22
N TYR A 136 2.76 12.61 25.50
CA TYR A 136 2.32 13.37 26.68
C TYR A 136 0.88 13.88 26.61
N ALA A 137 0.34 13.99 25.39
CA ALA A 137 -1.04 14.37 25.14
C ALA A 137 -1.92 13.16 24.76
N TYR A 138 -1.41 11.94 24.97
CA TYR A 138 -2.15 10.72 24.67
C TYR A 138 -3.43 10.65 25.50
N ASP A 139 -4.55 10.41 24.81
CA ASP A 139 -5.88 10.25 25.39
C ASP A 139 -6.46 8.92 24.91
N GLU A 140 -6.58 7.96 25.81
CA GLU A 140 -7.12 6.62 25.52
C GLU A 140 -8.58 6.67 25.05
N ALA A 141 -9.35 7.70 25.41
CA ALA A 141 -10.72 7.87 24.93
C ALA A 141 -10.80 8.13 23.41
N LYS A 142 -9.67 8.45 22.78
CA LYS A 142 -9.52 8.71 21.34
C LYS A 142 -8.92 7.54 20.57
N ASP A 143 -8.73 6.39 21.22
CA ASP A 143 -8.30 5.18 20.54
C ASP A 143 -9.41 4.69 19.59
N VAL A 144 -9.10 4.62 18.30
CA VAL A 144 -9.99 4.03 17.28
C VAL A 144 -9.70 2.55 17.06
N ALA A 145 -8.50 2.10 17.43
CA ALA A 145 -8.13 0.70 17.45
C ALA A 145 -7.07 0.46 18.54
N ARG A 146 -7.17 -0.67 19.23
CA ARG A 146 -6.17 -1.16 20.18
C ARG A 146 -6.06 -2.66 20.01
N VAL A 147 -4.96 -3.10 19.40
CA VAL A 147 -4.75 -4.48 18.99
C VAL A 147 -3.66 -5.09 19.85
N THR A 148 -3.96 -6.24 20.46
CA THR A 148 -2.96 -7.04 21.17
C THR A 148 -2.20 -7.93 20.19
N VAL A 149 -0.87 -7.80 20.17
CA VAL A 149 0.02 -8.60 19.32
C VAL A 149 1.16 -9.20 20.13
N LYS A 150 1.67 -10.35 19.68
CA LYS A 150 2.81 -11.02 20.32
C LYS A 150 4.12 -10.54 19.68
N PRO A 151 5.09 -10.02 20.46
CA PRO A 151 6.42 -9.75 19.94
C PRO A 151 7.14 -11.04 19.57
N THR A 152 7.93 -10.97 18.50
CA THR A 152 8.79 -12.04 18.02
C THR A 152 10.24 -11.61 18.10
N THR A 153 11.12 -12.54 18.48
CA THR A 153 12.56 -12.28 18.59
C THR A 153 13.24 -12.49 17.25
N LEU A 154 13.95 -11.46 16.78
CA LEU A 154 14.75 -11.48 15.57
C LEU A 154 16.12 -12.13 15.81
N ALA A 155 16.63 -12.82 14.79
CA ALA A 155 17.94 -13.47 14.85
C ALA A 155 19.12 -12.48 14.86
N ALA A 156 18.93 -11.29 14.29
CA ALA A 156 19.90 -10.20 14.27
C ALA A 156 19.24 -8.91 14.73
N PRO A 157 19.96 -8.04 15.47
CA PRO A 157 19.40 -6.78 15.93
C PRO A 157 19.22 -5.79 14.77
N VAL A 158 18.15 -5.01 14.85
CA VAL A 158 17.83 -3.88 13.99
C VAL A 158 18.25 -2.60 14.71
N GLU A 159 19.34 -1.98 14.25
CA GLU A 159 19.93 -0.80 14.90
C GLU A 159 19.01 0.43 14.86
N THR A 160 18.26 0.62 13.78
CA THR A 160 17.41 1.80 13.57
C THR A 160 15.96 1.37 13.43
N LEU A 161 15.08 2.00 14.22
CA LEU A 161 13.65 1.72 14.19
C LEU A 161 13.14 1.67 12.74
N SER A 162 12.46 0.58 12.41
CA SER A 162 11.96 0.32 11.06
C SER A 162 10.50 -0.08 11.12
N ILE A 163 9.68 0.65 10.39
CA ILE A 163 8.27 0.35 10.18
C ILE A 163 8.07 0.08 8.69
N GLY A 164 7.33 -0.98 8.35
CA GLY A 164 7.11 -1.38 6.98
C GLY A 164 5.95 -2.37 6.83
N PHE A 165 5.79 -2.89 5.61
CA PHE A 165 4.74 -3.83 5.27
C PHE A 165 5.31 -5.18 4.82
N ALA A 166 4.66 -6.26 5.22
CA ALA A 166 4.96 -7.62 4.81
C ALA A 166 3.67 -8.36 4.40
N ASP A 167 3.81 -9.60 3.94
CA ASP A 167 2.69 -10.53 3.69
C ASP A 167 1.59 -9.99 2.76
N LEU A 168 1.98 -9.19 1.78
CA LEU A 168 1.08 -8.60 0.79
C LEU A 168 0.39 -9.69 -0.05
N SER A 169 -0.93 -9.59 -0.15
CA SER A 169 -1.75 -10.46 -0.98
C SER A 169 -2.59 -9.68 -1.98
N VAL A 170 -2.94 -10.34 -3.09
CA VAL A 170 -3.86 -9.79 -4.11
C VAL A 170 -5.25 -9.54 -3.50
N GLY A 171 -5.63 -10.32 -2.48
CA GLY A 171 -6.89 -10.19 -1.73
C GLY A 171 -6.91 -9.06 -0.71
N GLY A 172 -5.95 -8.14 -0.76
CA GLY A 172 -6.00 -6.94 0.06
C GLY A 172 -5.65 -7.16 1.53
N ARG A 173 -4.89 -8.21 1.85
CA ARG A 173 -4.25 -8.41 3.15
C ARG A 173 -2.78 -8.01 3.12
N ALA A 174 -2.29 -7.48 4.25
CA ALA A 174 -0.89 -7.21 4.53
C ALA A 174 -0.62 -7.25 6.04
N SER A 175 0.65 -7.22 6.44
CA SER A 175 1.08 -7.06 7.83
C SER A 175 1.84 -5.73 7.98
N LEU A 176 1.38 -4.81 8.81
CA LEU A 176 2.19 -3.67 9.25
C LEU A 176 3.12 -4.15 10.36
N PHE A 177 4.43 -4.05 10.15
CA PHE A 177 5.42 -4.45 11.16
C PHE A 177 6.18 -3.26 11.72
N LEU A 178 6.60 -3.38 12.98
CA LEU A 178 7.57 -2.52 13.64
C LEU A 178 8.72 -3.38 14.15
N GLU A 179 9.95 -2.97 13.85
CA GLU A 179 11.18 -3.64 14.25
C GLU A 179 12.19 -2.68 14.86
N TRP A 180 12.73 -3.05 16.02
CA TRP A 180 13.85 -2.36 16.64
C TRP A 180 14.53 -3.29 17.65
N GLU A 181 15.85 -3.15 17.84
CA GLU A 181 16.62 -4.11 18.63
C GLU A 181 16.38 -5.53 18.08
N THR A 182 16.08 -6.51 18.91
CA THR A 182 15.78 -7.88 18.50
C THR A 182 14.29 -8.15 18.49
N THR A 183 13.44 -7.11 18.48
CA THR A 183 11.98 -7.27 18.59
C THR A 183 11.29 -6.89 17.29
N ARG A 184 10.39 -7.75 16.81
CA ARG A 184 9.39 -7.46 15.79
C ARG A 184 7.99 -7.64 16.37
N VAL A 185 7.12 -6.67 16.13
CA VAL A 185 5.67 -6.84 16.24
C VAL A 185 5.02 -6.64 14.88
N SER A 186 3.95 -7.38 14.60
CA SER A 186 3.20 -7.29 13.35
C SER A 186 1.71 -7.21 13.62
N VAL A 187 1.04 -6.23 13.02
CA VAL A 187 -0.41 -6.08 13.04
C VAL A 187 -0.96 -6.45 11.66
N PRO A 188 -1.85 -7.46 11.57
CA PRO A 188 -2.56 -7.77 10.33
C PRO A 188 -3.44 -6.59 9.88
N ILE A 189 -3.48 -6.36 8.58
CA ILE A 189 -4.36 -5.39 7.94
C ILE A 189 -5.14 -6.10 6.84
N ASP A 190 -6.46 -5.93 6.83
CA ASP A 190 -7.34 -6.39 5.76
C ASP A 190 -8.14 -5.22 5.19
N THR A 191 -8.27 -5.17 3.87
CA THR A 191 -9.06 -4.13 3.16
C THR A 191 -10.40 -4.68 2.69
N HIS A 192 -10.67 -5.98 2.92
CA HIS A 192 -11.90 -6.67 2.52
C HIS A 192 -12.25 -6.50 1.04
N ILE A 193 -11.20 -6.37 0.21
CA ILE A 193 -11.40 -6.11 -1.22
C ILE A 193 -12.06 -7.30 -1.93
N VAL A 194 -11.89 -8.52 -1.40
CA VAL A 194 -12.56 -9.72 -1.91
C VAL A 194 -14.08 -9.60 -1.79
N ASP A 195 -14.58 -9.15 -0.63
CA ASP A 195 -16.02 -8.96 -0.38
C ASP A 195 -16.65 -7.95 -1.33
N THR A 196 -15.86 -6.97 -1.78
CA THR A 196 -16.29 -5.95 -2.74
C THR A 196 -16.18 -6.43 -4.19
N LEU A 197 -15.04 -6.98 -4.58
CA LEU A 197 -14.76 -7.32 -5.99
C LEU A 197 -15.39 -8.63 -6.44
N GLN A 198 -15.54 -9.62 -5.56
CA GLN A 198 -16.16 -10.89 -5.94
C GLN A 198 -17.56 -10.69 -6.54
N PRO A 199 -18.53 -10.04 -5.87
CA PRO A 199 -19.86 -9.84 -6.45
C PRO A 199 -19.84 -8.98 -7.72
N GLN A 200 -18.92 -8.01 -7.82
CA GLN A 200 -18.75 -7.19 -9.03
C GLN A 200 -18.23 -8.01 -10.21
N ILE A 201 -17.28 -8.91 -9.96
CA ILE A 201 -16.78 -9.86 -10.95
C ILE A 201 -17.93 -10.78 -11.37
N GLU A 202 -18.68 -11.36 -10.44
CA GLU A 202 -19.80 -12.24 -10.79
C GLU A 202 -20.86 -11.54 -11.64
N ALA A 203 -21.22 -10.31 -11.27
CA ALA A 203 -22.13 -9.49 -12.07
C ALA A 203 -21.57 -9.25 -13.48
N ALA A 204 -20.31 -8.82 -13.60
CA ALA A 204 -19.65 -8.58 -14.88
C ALA A 204 -19.52 -9.84 -15.75
N MET A 205 -19.32 -11.01 -15.14
CA MET A 205 -19.20 -12.29 -15.83
C MET A 205 -20.56 -12.88 -16.24
N SER A 206 -21.67 -12.41 -15.66
CA SER A 206 -23.03 -12.83 -16.00
C SER A 206 -23.77 -11.86 -16.94
N GLY A 207 -23.25 -10.65 -17.13
CA GLY A 207 -23.85 -9.61 -17.95
C GLY A 207 -23.69 -9.82 -19.45
N GLU A 208 -24.10 -8.84 -20.24
CA GLU A 208 -23.85 -8.81 -21.69
C GLU A 208 -22.56 -8.02 -21.99
N GLY A 209 -21.83 -8.42 -23.04
CA GLY A 209 -20.67 -7.68 -23.55
C GLY A 209 -19.34 -8.42 -23.43
N GLU A 210 -18.24 -7.68 -23.49
CA GLU A 210 -16.90 -8.23 -23.32
C GLU A 210 -16.64 -8.58 -21.86
N HIS A 211 -16.16 -9.79 -21.61
CA HIS A 211 -15.88 -10.26 -20.25
C HIS A 211 -14.38 -10.27 -19.94
N PRO A 212 -13.97 -9.84 -18.72
CA PRO A 212 -12.58 -9.88 -18.27
C PRO A 212 -12.17 -11.28 -17.80
N TYR A 213 -12.35 -12.29 -18.64
CA TYR A 213 -12.17 -13.72 -18.33
C TYR A 213 -10.85 -14.02 -17.60
N PHE A 214 -9.74 -13.49 -18.12
CA PHE A 214 -8.43 -13.73 -17.54
C PHE A 214 -8.30 -13.11 -16.14
N GLN A 215 -8.70 -11.85 -15.99
CA GLN A 215 -8.62 -11.12 -14.72
C GLN A 215 -9.51 -11.75 -13.66
N ALA A 216 -10.74 -12.13 -14.02
CA ALA A 216 -11.67 -12.82 -13.14
C ALA A 216 -11.10 -14.16 -12.66
N ALA A 217 -10.59 -15.00 -13.59
CA ALA A 217 -9.98 -16.27 -13.25
C ALA A 217 -8.76 -16.11 -12.33
N MET A 218 -7.89 -15.14 -12.62
CA MET A 218 -6.70 -14.89 -11.81
C MET A 218 -7.04 -14.33 -10.43
N PHE A 219 -8.08 -13.50 -10.31
CA PHE A 219 -8.56 -13.01 -9.02
C PHE A 219 -9.08 -14.16 -8.15
N TYR A 220 -9.88 -15.06 -8.73
CA TYR A 220 -10.40 -16.22 -8.00
C TYR A 220 -9.26 -17.18 -7.60
N TYR A 221 -8.32 -17.43 -8.51
CA TYR A 221 -7.12 -18.24 -8.23
C TYR A 221 -6.28 -17.69 -7.07
N ALA A 222 -6.01 -16.38 -7.08
CA ALA A 222 -5.15 -15.72 -6.12
C ALA A 222 -5.77 -15.61 -4.72
N ASN A 223 -7.10 -15.70 -4.62
CA ASN A 223 -7.87 -15.51 -3.39
C ASN A 223 -8.56 -16.78 -2.89
N ASP A 224 -8.17 -17.96 -3.41
CA ASP A 224 -8.71 -19.25 -2.96
C ASP A 224 -10.26 -19.33 -3.03
N LEU A 225 -10.85 -18.71 -4.06
CA LEU A 225 -12.30 -18.72 -4.30
C LEU A 225 -12.72 -19.99 -5.08
N ASP A 226 -13.85 -19.92 -5.80
CA ASP A 226 -14.38 -21.01 -6.60
C ASP A 226 -13.45 -21.37 -7.79
N MET A 227 -12.76 -22.51 -7.68
CA MET A 227 -11.82 -22.98 -8.70
C MET A 227 -12.53 -23.54 -9.94
N ASP A 228 -13.82 -23.92 -9.85
CA ASP A 228 -14.60 -24.32 -11.02
C ASP A 228 -14.90 -23.10 -11.90
N LYS A 229 -15.32 -21.98 -11.29
CA LYS A 229 -15.49 -20.71 -11.99
C LYS A 229 -14.17 -20.20 -12.58
N ALA A 230 -13.08 -20.26 -11.81
CA ALA A 230 -11.77 -19.87 -12.31
C ALA A 230 -11.32 -20.71 -13.53
N ALA A 231 -11.53 -22.03 -13.48
CA ALA A 231 -11.22 -22.95 -14.58
C ALA A 231 -12.11 -22.68 -15.82
N MET A 232 -13.39 -22.40 -15.61
CA MET A 232 -14.30 -22.04 -16.70
C MET A 232 -13.89 -20.73 -17.38
N TRP A 233 -13.59 -19.68 -16.61
CA TRP A 233 -13.21 -18.40 -17.18
C TRP A 233 -11.83 -18.42 -17.84
N ILE A 234 -10.85 -19.13 -17.28
CA ILE A 234 -9.54 -19.23 -17.94
C ILE A 234 -9.63 -20.00 -19.27
N ASP A 235 -10.58 -20.93 -19.40
CA ASP A 235 -10.83 -21.61 -20.68
C ASP A 235 -11.33 -20.65 -21.75
N GLU A 236 -12.24 -19.74 -21.40
CA GLU A 236 -12.68 -18.67 -22.31
C GLU A 236 -11.55 -17.69 -22.64
N ALA A 237 -10.67 -17.38 -21.67
CA ALA A 237 -9.49 -16.55 -21.92
C ALA A 237 -8.52 -17.21 -22.92
N VAL A 238 -8.30 -18.53 -22.82
CA VAL A 238 -7.50 -19.29 -23.80
C VAL A 238 -8.15 -19.28 -25.18
N LYS A 239 -9.48 -19.44 -25.27
CA LYS A 239 -10.20 -19.38 -26.55
C LYS A 239 -10.10 -18.00 -27.21
N ALA A 240 -10.20 -16.93 -26.42
CA ALA A 240 -10.06 -15.57 -26.90
C ALA A 240 -8.63 -15.24 -27.37
N GLN A 241 -7.61 -15.84 -26.75
CA GLN A 241 -6.20 -15.61 -27.08
C GLN A 241 -5.41 -16.93 -27.19
N PRO A 242 -5.64 -17.74 -28.24
CA PRO A 242 -5.11 -19.10 -28.33
C PRO A 242 -3.58 -19.19 -28.48
N GLN A 243 -2.93 -18.09 -28.87
CA GLN A 243 -1.47 -18.00 -28.97
C GLN A 243 -0.79 -17.48 -27.70
N ALA A 244 -1.58 -17.02 -26.70
CA ALA A 244 -1.08 -16.49 -25.45
C ALA A 244 -0.67 -17.63 -24.51
N PHE A 245 0.53 -18.19 -24.71
CA PHE A 245 1.03 -19.33 -23.94
C PHE A 245 1.02 -19.10 -22.42
N TRP A 246 1.18 -17.85 -21.96
CA TRP A 246 1.10 -17.52 -20.55
C TRP A 246 -0.28 -17.75 -19.95
N ILE A 247 -1.36 -17.57 -20.72
CA ILE A 247 -2.73 -17.88 -20.27
C ILE A 247 -2.90 -19.39 -20.13
N SER A 248 -2.40 -20.18 -21.09
CA SER A 248 -2.39 -21.65 -21.01
C SER A 248 -1.59 -22.16 -19.80
N TYR A 249 -0.46 -21.51 -19.46
CA TYR A 249 0.27 -21.83 -18.24
C TYR A 249 -0.56 -21.52 -16.98
N ARG A 250 -1.22 -20.36 -16.92
CA ARG A 250 -2.12 -20.01 -15.80
C ARG A 250 -3.29 -20.96 -15.66
N LYS A 251 -3.89 -21.42 -16.77
CA LYS A 251 -4.88 -22.51 -16.76
C LYS A 251 -4.33 -23.75 -16.08
N GLY A 252 -3.09 -24.13 -16.39
CA GLY A 252 -2.41 -25.24 -15.73
C GLY A 252 -2.33 -25.09 -14.20
N LEU A 253 -1.99 -23.90 -13.70
CA LEU A 253 -1.95 -23.62 -12.26
C LEU A 253 -3.34 -23.69 -11.60
N ILE A 254 -4.37 -23.17 -12.27
CA ILE A 254 -5.75 -23.24 -11.77
C ILE A 254 -6.21 -24.70 -11.68
N LEU A 255 -5.95 -25.50 -12.71
CA LEU A 255 -6.31 -26.92 -12.74
C LEU A 255 -5.54 -27.73 -11.69
N GLU A 256 -4.25 -27.44 -11.48
CA GLU A 256 -3.45 -28.04 -10.39
C GLU A 256 -4.09 -27.76 -9.04
N LYS A 257 -4.43 -26.49 -8.76
CA LYS A 257 -5.05 -26.07 -7.49
C LYS A 257 -6.44 -26.67 -7.30
N LYS A 258 -7.20 -26.84 -8.38
CA LYS A 258 -8.49 -27.56 -8.40
C LYS A 258 -8.35 -29.08 -8.17
N GLY A 259 -7.14 -29.63 -8.29
CA GLY A 259 -6.88 -31.07 -8.17
C GLY A 259 -6.95 -31.84 -9.50
N ASP A 260 -7.21 -31.17 -10.63
CA ASP A 260 -7.18 -31.77 -11.97
C ASP A 260 -5.74 -31.81 -12.51
N LYS A 261 -4.95 -32.75 -11.99
CA LYS A 261 -3.56 -32.97 -12.41
C LYS A 261 -3.43 -33.27 -13.91
N ALA A 262 -4.37 -34.03 -14.48
CA ALA A 262 -4.33 -34.42 -15.89
C ALA A 262 -4.56 -33.20 -16.80
N GLY A 263 -5.57 -32.39 -16.48
CA GLY A 263 -5.83 -31.12 -17.16
C GLY A 263 -4.68 -30.12 -16.99
N ALA A 264 -4.07 -30.05 -15.79
CA ALA A 264 -2.91 -29.20 -15.53
C ALA A 264 -1.73 -29.55 -16.43
N ILE A 265 -1.40 -30.85 -16.55
CA ILE A 265 -0.34 -31.34 -17.45
C ILE A 265 -0.67 -31.01 -18.92
N ALA A 266 -1.92 -31.21 -19.34
CA ALA A 266 -2.34 -30.91 -20.71
C ALA A 266 -2.18 -29.42 -21.05
N ALA A 267 -2.62 -28.53 -20.15
CA ALA A 267 -2.47 -27.08 -20.29
C ALA A 267 -0.99 -26.64 -20.30
N ALA A 268 -0.18 -27.23 -19.42
CA ALA A 268 1.26 -26.97 -19.37
C ALA A 268 1.98 -27.40 -20.67
N LYS A 269 1.63 -28.56 -21.24
CA LYS A 269 2.15 -29.01 -22.54
C LYS A 269 1.77 -28.06 -23.67
N ALA A 270 0.52 -27.59 -23.69
CA ALA A 270 0.05 -26.63 -24.69
C ALA A 270 0.82 -25.30 -24.60
N SER A 271 0.98 -24.76 -23.38
CA SER A 271 1.81 -23.60 -23.12
C SER A 271 3.26 -23.81 -23.55
N HIS A 272 3.88 -24.93 -23.15
CA HIS A 272 5.26 -25.27 -23.48
C HIS A 272 5.49 -25.31 -25.00
N ALA A 273 4.59 -25.95 -25.75
CA ALA A 273 4.67 -26.04 -27.20
C ALA A 273 4.61 -24.66 -27.87
N LEU A 274 3.72 -23.77 -27.40
CA LEU A 274 3.62 -22.40 -27.91
C LEU A 274 4.84 -21.55 -27.52
N ALA A 275 5.27 -21.62 -26.26
CA ALA A 275 6.44 -20.89 -25.76
C ALA A 275 7.75 -21.31 -26.43
N SER A 276 7.85 -22.54 -26.93
CA SER A 276 9.02 -23.03 -27.66
C SER A 276 9.35 -22.23 -28.94
N LYS A 277 8.35 -21.52 -29.48
CA LYS A 277 8.43 -20.63 -30.65
C LYS A 277 8.90 -19.21 -30.29
N ALA A 278 8.91 -18.84 -29.00
CA ALA A 278 9.50 -17.59 -28.53
C ALA A 278 11.04 -17.66 -28.56
N SER A 279 11.70 -16.52 -28.39
CA SER A 279 13.16 -16.41 -28.37
C SER A 279 13.68 -15.92 -27.01
N GLY A 280 14.96 -16.20 -26.74
CA GLY A 280 15.67 -15.68 -25.57
C GLY A 280 15.08 -16.08 -24.23
N ALA A 281 15.09 -15.15 -23.28
CA ALA A 281 14.70 -15.37 -21.89
C ALA A 281 13.25 -15.83 -21.71
N ILE A 282 12.33 -15.40 -22.59
CA ILE A 282 10.91 -15.78 -22.52
C ILE A 282 10.75 -17.28 -22.74
N LYS A 283 11.41 -17.84 -23.76
CA LYS A 283 11.39 -19.28 -24.03
C LYS A 283 11.95 -20.06 -22.83
N ALA A 284 13.11 -19.66 -22.33
CA ALA A 284 13.77 -20.35 -21.22
C ALA A 284 12.90 -20.36 -19.95
N GLU A 285 12.30 -19.22 -19.61
CA GLU A 285 11.45 -19.10 -18.43
C GLU A 285 10.22 -19.99 -18.54
N TYR A 286 9.49 -19.92 -19.66
CA TYR A 286 8.27 -20.73 -19.80
C TYR A 286 8.56 -22.21 -20.02
N THR A 287 9.71 -22.60 -20.57
CA THR A 287 10.15 -24.01 -20.54
C THR A 287 10.26 -24.49 -19.10
N ARG A 288 11.03 -23.79 -18.25
CA ARG A 288 11.23 -24.14 -16.84
C ARG A 288 9.93 -24.16 -16.04
N LEU A 289 9.06 -23.16 -16.22
CA LEU A 289 7.77 -23.06 -15.52
C LEU A 289 6.85 -24.24 -15.85
N ASN A 290 6.72 -24.59 -17.14
CA ASN A 290 5.84 -25.67 -17.56
C ASN A 290 6.39 -27.04 -17.18
N GLU A 291 7.70 -27.27 -17.29
CA GLU A 291 8.33 -28.51 -16.84
C GLU A 291 8.15 -28.71 -15.33
N ALA A 292 8.34 -27.66 -14.52
CA ALA A 292 8.11 -27.72 -13.09
C ALA A 292 6.65 -28.04 -12.74
N LEU A 293 5.68 -27.42 -13.44
CA LEU A 293 4.26 -27.72 -13.25
C LEU A 293 3.92 -29.16 -13.62
N MET A 294 4.41 -29.64 -14.77
CA MET A 294 4.21 -31.03 -15.19
C MET A 294 4.79 -32.02 -14.20
N GLU A 295 5.95 -31.73 -13.61
CA GLU A 295 6.59 -32.58 -12.60
C GLU A 295 5.78 -32.66 -11.30
N ARG A 296 5.29 -31.53 -10.78
CA ARG A 296 4.45 -31.50 -9.56
C ARG A 296 3.13 -32.26 -9.73
N CYS A 297 2.61 -32.33 -10.95
CA CYS A 297 1.36 -32.99 -11.27
C CYS A 297 1.49 -34.47 -11.62
N LYS A 298 2.69 -35.06 -11.62
CA LYS A 298 2.87 -36.52 -11.68
C LYS A 298 2.38 -37.18 -10.38
#